data_AF-F6IKC0-F1
#
_entry.id   AF-F6IKC0-F1
#
_cell.length_a   1.000
_cell.length_b   1.000
_cell.length_c   1.000
_cell.angle_alpha   90.00
_cell.angle_beta   90.00
_cell.angle_gamma   90.00
#
_symmetry.space_group_name_H-M   'P 1'
#
loop_
_entity.id
_entity.type
_entity.pdbx_description
1 polymer ?
#
loop_
_entity_poly.entity_id
_entity_poly.type
_entity_poly.pdbx_seq_one_letter_code
_entity_poly.pdbx_strand_id
1 'polypeptide(L)'
;MREALKSILGPVLKRATSKYVAGETLEDAAELALRAGQQNLRCTLCYWNDGTEDPEIVVREYSRILSLVGEGRINGALAAKLPALKEREDLVEQVVAQARKVGAPVIFDAHAPPQTDDTLKALERYPREGVGLAIPGRWKRSLRDADRAIELGVRVRVVKGEWIDPDHPGIDLREGYLGIIRRLAGKAAFVGVATHDAPLAREAMRILAEAGTPFEQEFVYPLPIEAALREGAPYGAGARLYIPYGEAWLPYSLKRAIKSPKTLYWLGRDLIGGRNFVLPSLDPAQMPAAPVAN
;
A
#
# COMPACT_ATOMS: atom_id res chain seq x y z
N MET A 1 5.03 -33.09 -21.90
CA MET A 1 5.80 -31.94 -22.43
C MET A 1 5.54 -30.63 -21.68
N ARG A 2 4.29 -30.16 -21.50
CA ARG A 2 3.97 -28.94 -20.72
C ARG A 2 4.38 -28.99 -19.22
N GLU A 3 4.17 -30.11 -18.54
CA GLU A 3 4.56 -30.31 -17.13
C GLU A 3 6.09 -30.33 -16.94
N ALA A 4 6.81 -31.02 -17.82
CA ALA A 4 8.28 -31.04 -17.82
C ALA A 4 8.88 -29.66 -18.13
N LEU A 5 8.27 -28.90 -19.05
CA LEU A 5 8.66 -27.52 -19.35
C LEU A 5 8.44 -26.61 -18.14
N LYS A 6 7.32 -26.75 -17.41
CA LYS A 6 7.06 -26.04 -16.14
C LYS A 6 8.06 -26.39 -15.05
N SER A 7 8.44 -27.66 -14.90
CA SER A 7 9.41 -28.12 -13.90
C SER A 7 10.82 -27.57 -14.13
N ILE A 8 11.23 -27.43 -15.40
CA ILE A 8 12.56 -26.90 -15.77
C ILE A 8 12.57 -25.35 -15.75
N LEU A 9 11.52 -24.70 -16.25
CA LEU A 9 11.41 -23.23 -16.24
C LEU A 9 11.01 -22.68 -14.87
N GLY A 10 10.35 -23.45 -14.02
CA GLY A 10 9.86 -23.01 -12.71
C GLY A 10 10.96 -22.44 -11.80
N PRO A 11 12.08 -23.16 -11.56
CA PRO A 11 13.19 -22.66 -10.75
C PRO A 11 13.90 -21.45 -11.37
N VAL A 12 14.06 -21.44 -12.70
CA VAL A 12 14.68 -20.32 -13.43
C VAL A 12 13.80 -19.07 -13.36
N LEU A 13 12.49 -19.24 -13.57
CA LEU A 13 11.50 -18.19 -13.43
C LEU A 13 11.41 -17.70 -11.99
N LYS A 14 11.35 -18.60 -11.00
CA LYS A 14 11.36 -18.27 -9.56
C LYS A 14 12.61 -17.47 -9.18
N ARG A 15 13.79 -17.83 -9.70
CA ARG A 15 15.05 -17.10 -9.47
C ARG A 15 15.11 -15.74 -10.19
N ALA A 16 14.45 -15.63 -11.34
CA ALA A 16 14.33 -14.36 -12.07
C ALA A 16 13.29 -13.43 -11.41
N THR A 17 12.23 -13.99 -10.84
CA THR A 17 11.12 -13.24 -10.23
C THR A 17 11.30 -12.98 -8.73
N SER A 18 12.19 -13.70 -8.04
CA SER A 18 12.47 -13.50 -6.61
C SER A 18 12.97 -12.10 -6.28
N LYS A 19 13.51 -11.37 -7.27
CA LYS A 19 13.90 -9.96 -7.14
C LYS A 19 12.73 -8.97 -7.20
N TYR A 20 11.54 -9.46 -7.54
CA TYR A 20 10.34 -8.67 -7.82
C TYR A 20 9.16 -9.02 -6.90
N VAL A 21 9.39 -9.90 -5.92
CA VAL A 21 8.44 -10.27 -4.87
C VAL A 21 9.20 -10.27 -3.55
N ALA A 22 8.55 -9.86 -2.46
CA ALA A 22 9.22 -9.90 -1.17
C ALA A 22 9.58 -11.33 -0.81
N GLY A 23 8.63 -12.24 -1.05
CA GLY A 23 8.74 -13.68 -0.92
C GLY A 23 7.36 -14.29 -0.73
N GLU A 24 7.32 -15.59 -0.43
CA GLU A 24 6.09 -16.33 -0.18
C GLU A 24 5.70 -16.27 1.31
N THR A 25 6.65 -15.93 2.19
CA THR A 25 6.47 -15.95 3.65
C THR A 25 6.52 -14.57 4.28
N LEU A 26 6.03 -14.46 5.52
CA LEU A 26 6.13 -13.24 6.31
C LEU A 26 7.60 -12.92 6.64
N GLU A 27 8.42 -13.94 6.84
CA GLU A 27 9.85 -13.82 7.14
C GLU A 27 10.59 -13.10 6.01
N ASP A 28 10.28 -13.44 4.75
CA ASP A 28 10.85 -12.77 3.58
C ASP A 28 10.47 -11.27 3.53
N ALA A 29 9.19 -10.97 3.80
CA ALA A 29 8.70 -9.60 3.88
C ALA A 29 9.30 -8.81 5.04
N ALA A 30 9.49 -9.44 6.20
CA ALA A 30 10.11 -8.83 7.37
C ALA A 30 11.59 -8.50 7.11
N GLU A 31 12.33 -9.37 6.43
CA GLU A 31 13.72 -9.09 6.04
C GLU A 31 13.81 -7.89 5.07
N LEU A 32 12.90 -7.80 4.11
CA LEU A 32 12.82 -6.63 3.23
C LEU A 32 12.45 -5.36 4.01
N ALA A 33 11.50 -5.44 4.95
CA ALA A 33 11.09 -4.32 5.78
C ALA A 33 12.21 -3.83 6.69
N LEU A 34 13.02 -4.73 7.25
CA LEU A 34 14.22 -4.39 8.03
C LEU A 34 15.24 -3.62 7.20
N ARG A 35 15.54 -4.10 5.97
CA ARG A 35 16.43 -3.42 5.03
C ARG A 35 15.89 -2.05 4.61
N ALA A 36 14.58 -1.94 4.40
CA ALA A 36 13.92 -0.67 4.10
C ALA A 36 14.03 0.30 5.29
N GLY A 37 13.88 -0.18 6.52
CA GLY A 37 14.08 0.60 7.74
C GLY A 37 15.51 1.14 7.88
N GLN A 38 16.53 0.37 7.49
CA GLN A 38 17.92 0.83 7.44
C GLN A 38 18.15 1.97 6.44
N GLN A 39 17.24 2.15 5.49
CA GLN A 39 17.22 3.23 4.50
C GLN A 39 16.24 4.36 4.88
N ASN A 40 15.75 4.37 6.13
CA ASN A 40 14.75 5.31 6.66
C ASN A 40 13.38 5.25 5.97
N LEU A 41 13.05 4.12 5.34
CA LEU A 41 11.73 3.88 4.77
C LEU A 41 10.84 3.20 5.81
N ARG A 42 9.61 3.70 5.98
CA ARG A 42 8.54 2.96 6.68
C ARG A 42 8.03 1.83 5.81
N CYS A 43 7.32 0.87 6.38
CA CYS A 43 6.74 -0.23 5.61
C CYS A 43 5.23 -0.38 5.83
N THR A 44 4.53 -0.94 4.84
CA THR A 44 3.22 -1.57 5.02
C THR A 44 3.34 -3.00 4.54
N LEU A 45 3.08 -3.98 5.42
CA LEU A 45 3.05 -5.38 5.01
C LEU A 45 1.62 -5.76 4.60
N CYS A 46 1.53 -6.49 3.50
CA CYS A 46 0.27 -6.98 2.95
C CYS A 46 0.35 -8.48 2.73
N TYR A 47 -0.42 -9.23 3.51
CA TYR A 47 -0.67 -10.63 3.19
C TYR A 47 -1.56 -10.75 1.95
N TRP A 48 -1.09 -11.51 0.97
CA TRP A 48 -1.73 -11.70 -0.32
C TRP A 48 -2.11 -13.16 -0.51
N ASN A 49 -3.41 -13.43 -0.40
CA ASN A 49 -4.00 -14.74 -0.66
C ASN A 49 -4.82 -14.72 -1.96
N ASP A 50 -5.37 -15.88 -2.31
CA ASP A 50 -6.21 -16.06 -3.51
C ASP A 50 -7.71 -15.80 -3.25
N GLY A 51 -8.06 -15.40 -2.02
CA GLY A 51 -9.44 -15.14 -1.59
C GLY A 51 -10.24 -16.39 -1.22
N THR A 52 -9.67 -17.59 -1.29
CA THR A 52 -10.38 -18.84 -1.00
C THR A 52 -10.19 -19.34 0.43
N GLU A 53 -9.17 -18.82 1.11
CA GLU A 53 -8.80 -19.22 2.46
C GLU A 53 -9.91 -18.96 3.50
N ASP A 54 -9.82 -19.69 4.61
CA ASP A 54 -10.59 -19.38 5.81
C ASP A 54 -10.17 -18.01 6.36
N PRO A 55 -11.10 -17.09 6.65
CA PRO A 55 -10.74 -15.78 7.20
C PRO A 55 -9.97 -15.87 8.52
N GLU A 56 -10.08 -16.96 9.28
CA GLU A 56 -9.26 -17.20 10.48
C GLU A 56 -7.77 -17.40 10.13
N ILE A 57 -7.44 -17.92 8.95
CA ILE A 57 -6.04 -17.98 8.46
C ILE A 57 -5.53 -16.56 8.20
N VAL A 58 -6.36 -15.73 7.56
CA VAL A 58 -6.03 -14.33 7.24
C VAL A 58 -5.81 -13.52 8.51
N VAL A 59 -6.67 -13.69 9.52
CA VAL A 59 -6.51 -13.04 10.83
C VAL A 59 -5.20 -13.47 11.48
N ARG A 60 -4.83 -14.75 11.44
CA ARG A 60 -3.53 -15.19 11.98
C ARG A 60 -2.34 -14.52 11.30
N GLU A 61 -2.36 -14.36 9.97
CA GLU A 61 -1.32 -13.63 9.24
C GLU A 61 -1.28 -12.15 9.61
N TYR A 62 -2.44 -11.51 9.73
CA TYR A 62 -2.54 -10.13 10.21
C TYR A 62 -1.98 -10.00 11.64
N SER A 63 -2.33 -10.92 12.53
CA SER A 63 -1.80 -10.98 13.89
C SER A 63 -0.28 -11.09 13.93
N ARG A 64 0.32 -11.92 13.05
CA ARG A 64 1.78 -12.06 12.96
C ARG A 64 2.45 -10.76 12.50
N ILE A 65 1.88 -10.06 11.51
CA ILE A 65 2.35 -8.74 11.09
C ILE A 65 2.29 -7.74 12.25
N LEU A 66 1.15 -7.68 12.95
CA LEU A 66 0.96 -6.76 14.07
C LEU A 66 1.93 -7.05 15.22
N SER A 67 2.26 -8.32 15.50
CA SER A 67 3.29 -8.68 16.47
C SER A 67 4.66 -8.14 16.09
N LEU A 68 5.08 -8.24 14.82
CA LEU A 68 6.36 -7.68 14.36
C LEU A 68 6.44 -6.17 14.57
N VAL A 69 5.33 -5.45 14.34
CA VAL A 69 5.26 -4.00 14.57
C VAL A 69 5.29 -3.69 16.07
N GLY A 70 4.49 -4.39 16.87
CA GLY A 70 4.40 -4.21 18.32
C GLY A 70 5.68 -4.51 19.08
N GLU A 71 6.46 -5.49 18.61
CA GLU A 71 7.78 -5.82 19.15
C GLU A 71 8.88 -4.83 18.70
N GLY A 72 8.53 -3.82 17.88
CA GLY A 72 9.48 -2.85 17.34
C GLY A 72 10.47 -3.46 16.33
N ARG A 73 10.20 -4.67 15.83
CA ARG A 73 11.08 -5.36 14.87
C ARG A 73 11.03 -4.71 13.50
N ILE A 74 9.92 -4.05 13.16
CA ILE A 74 9.78 -3.26 11.93
C ILE A 74 9.06 -1.94 12.23
N ASN A 75 9.44 -0.86 11.53
CA ASN A 75 8.65 0.37 11.47
C ASN A 75 7.54 0.19 10.43
N GLY A 76 6.52 -0.59 10.81
CA GLY A 76 5.54 -1.15 9.88
C GLY A 76 4.10 -0.69 10.15
N ALA A 77 3.24 -1.03 9.19
CA ALA A 77 1.80 -0.95 9.29
C ALA A 77 1.21 -2.19 8.61
N LEU A 78 -0.02 -2.56 8.97
CA LEU A 78 -0.78 -3.61 8.31
C LEU A 78 -1.60 -3.02 7.15
N ALA A 79 -1.51 -3.62 5.97
CA ALA A 79 -2.54 -3.49 4.94
C ALA A 79 -3.55 -4.62 5.09
N ALA A 80 -4.80 -4.25 5.39
CA ALA A 80 -5.89 -5.19 5.58
C ALA A 80 -6.86 -5.14 4.40
N LYS A 81 -7.41 -6.28 4.02
CA LYS A 81 -8.43 -6.41 2.97
C LYS A 81 -9.71 -6.92 3.62
N LEU A 82 -10.73 -6.06 3.72
CA LEU A 82 -12.00 -6.45 4.32
C LEU A 82 -12.64 -7.69 3.66
N PRO A 83 -12.59 -7.85 2.31
CA PRO A 83 -13.13 -9.05 1.67
C PRO A 83 -12.40 -10.34 2.05
N ALA A 84 -11.12 -10.28 2.42
CA ALA A 84 -10.37 -11.45 2.89
C ALA A 84 -10.87 -11.94 4.26
N LEU A 85 -11.55 -11.08 5.01
CA LEU A 85 -12.23 -11.43 6.26
C LEU A 85 -13.69 -11.88 6.02
N LYS A 86 -14.12 -12.03 4.76
CA LYS A 86 -15.49 -12.41 4.38
C LYS A 86 -16.56 -11.54 5.05
N GLU A 87 -16.25 -10.25 5.23
CA GLU A 87 -17.15 -9.26 5.85
C GLU A 87 -17.59 -9.61 7.29
N ARG A 88 -16.87 -10.54 7.95
CA ARG A 88 -17.10 -10.90 9.35
C ARG A 88 -16.67 -9.77 10.27
N GLU A 89 -17.65 -9.10 10.86
CA GLU A 89 -17.44 -7.94 11.72
C GLU A 89 -16.60 -8.28 12.97
N ASP A 90 -16.81 -9.47 13.54
CA ASP A 90 -16.09 -9.97 14.72
C ASP A 90 -14.59 -10.14 14.47
N LEU A 91 -14.20 -10.56 13.27
CA LEU A 91 -12.80 -10.68 12.88
C LEU A 91 -12.14 -9.32 12.60
N VAL A 92 -12.90 -8.39 12.05
CA VAL A 92 -12.42 -7.01 11.87
C VAL A 92 -12.17 -6.38 13.24
N GLU A 93 -13.09 -6.55 14.19
CA GLU A 93 -12.93 -6.09 15.56
C GLU A 93 -11.67 -6.68 16.19
N GLN A 94 -11.48 -8.00 16.07
CA GLN A 94 -10.30 -8.69 16.60
C GLN A 94 -8.98 -8.11 16.08
N VAL A 95 -8.88 -7.89 14.76
CA VAL A 95 -7.67 -7.35 14.12
C VAL A 95 -7.42 -5.90 14.57
N VAL A 96 -8.46 -5.07 14.59
CA VAL A 96 -8.33 -3.65 15.00
C VAL A 96 -8.01 -3.54 16.49
N ALA A 97 -8.63 -4.34 17.34
CA ALA A 97 -8.35 -4.39 18.77
C ALA A 97 -6.90 -4.83 19.05
N GLN A 98 -6.42 -5.85 18.34
CA GLN A 98 -5.02 -6.27 18.44
C GLN A 98 -4.08 -5.15 17.98
N ALA A 99 -4.38 -4.51 16.85
CA ALA A 99 -3.53 -3.46 16.31
C ALA A 99 -3.38 -2.28 17.27
N ARG A 100 -4.48 -1.89 17.94
CA ARG A 100 -4.43 -0.86 18.99
C ARG A 100 -3.62 -1.28 20.20
N LYS A 101 -3.78 -2.53 20.66
CA LYS A 101 -3.02 -3.04 21.83
C LYS A 101 -1.51 -2.89 21.62
N VAL A 102 -1.04 -2.98 20.38
CA VAL A 102 0.38 -2.88 20.02
C VAL A 102 0.77 -1.54 19.37
N GLY A 103 -0.15 -0.57 19.27
CA GLY A 103 0.10 0.72 18.62
C GLY A 103 0.44 0.64 17.13
N ALA A 104 0.00 -0.41 16.42
CA ALA A 104 0.32 -0.63 15.02
C ALA A 104 -0.74 -0.01 14.08
N PRO A 105 -0.34 0.75 13.05
CA PRO A 105 -1.31 1.29 12.11
C PRO A 105 -1.94 0.21 11.22
N VAL A 106 -3.22 0.33 10.92
CA VAL A 106 -3.96 -0.51 9.96
C VAL A 106 -4.53 0.36 8.85
N ILE A 107 -4.23 0.03 7.60
CA ILE A 107 -4.77 0.69 6.42
C ILE A 107 -5.61 -0.33 5.66
N PHE A 108 -6.92 -0.09 5.54
CA PHE A 108 -7.79 -0.92 4.71
C PHE A 108 -7.61 -0.59 3.23
N ASP A 109 -7.24 -1.60 2.43
CA ASP A 109 -7.06 -1.43 0.99
C ASP A 109 -8.42 -1.31 0.26
N ALA A 110 -8.44 -0.43 -0.74
CA ALA A 110 -9.58 -0.26 -1.62
C ALA A 110 -9.80 -1.52 -2.48
N HIS A 111 -11.01 -2.07 -2.41
CA HIS A 111 -11.49 -3.14 -3.31
C HIS A 111 -12.42 -2.55 -4.38
N ALA A 112 -13.45 -3.24 -4.84
CA ALA A 112 -14.39 -2.65 -5.77
C ALA A 112 -15.35 -1.68 -5.03
N PRO A 113 -16.07 -0.79 -5.76
CA PRO A 113 -16.88 0.26 -5.14
C PRO A 113 -17.88 -0.19 -4.05
N PRO A 114 -18.55 -1.36 -4.15
CA PRO A 114 -19.46 -1.82 -3.09
C PRO A 114 -18.74 -2.10 -1.76
N GLN A 115 -17.54 -2.69 -1.80
CA GLN A 115 -16.79 -3.09 -0.59
C GLN A 115 -16.26 -1.88 0.20
N THR A 116 -16.20 -0.70 -0.42
CA THR A 116 -15.84 0.54 0.26
C THR A 116 -16.89 0.94 1.30
N ASP A 117 -18.17 0.66 1.06
CA ASP A 117 -19.22 0.97 2.04
C ASP A 117 -19.02 0.16 3.32
N ASP A 118 -18.66 -1.12 3.21
CA ASP A 118 -18.44 -1.97 4.38
C ASP A 118 -17.17 -1.59 5.13
N THR A 119 -16.15 -1.12 4.42
CA THR A 119 -14.94 -0.55 5.03
C THR A 119 -15.28 0.69 5.84
N LEU A 120 -16.03 1.64 5.27
CA LEU A 120 -16.43 2.86 5.99
C LEU A 120 -17.31 2.55 7.20
N LYS A 121 -18.29 1.65 7.07
CA LYS A 121 -19.13 1.19 8.20
C LYS A 121 -18.28 0.58 9.32
N ALA A 122 -17.26 -0.22 8.99
CA ALA A 122 -16.36 -0.77 9.99
C ALA A 122 -15.58 0.34 10.71
N LEU A 123 -15.06 1.32 9.98
CA LEU A 123 -14.32 2.46 10.55
C LEU A 123 -15.17 3.37 11.44
N GLU A 124 -16.48 3.43 11.22
CA GLU A 124 -17.41 4.17 12.07
C GLU A 124 -17.61 3.53 13.44
N ARG A 125 -17.46 2.21 13.53
CA ARG A 125 -17.74 1.43 14.75
C ARG A 125 -16.54 1.32 15.67
N TYR A 126 -15.33 1.37 15.13
CA TYR A 126 -14.11 1.18 15.90
C TYR A 126 -13.42 2.53 16.15
N PRO A 127 -12.80 2.74 17.33
CA PRO A 127 -11.97 3.92 17.57
C PRO A 127 -10.91 4.16 16.47
N ARG A 128 -10.68 5.43 16.19
CA ARG A 128 -10.15 5.88 14.90
C ARG A 128 -8.63 5.99 14.89
N GLU A 129 -8.03 5.96 16.08
CA GLU A 129 -6.59 6.02 16.31
C GLU A 129 -5.88 4.82 15.66
N GLY A 130 -4.84 5.12 14.89
CA GLY A 130 -4.06 4.12 14.16
C GLY A 130 -4.76 3.49 12.94
N VAL A 131 -5.99 3.85 12.58
CA VAL A 131 -6.71 3.22 11.46
C VAL A 131 -6.88 4.18 10.28
N GLY A 132 -6.88 3.65 9.06
CA GLY A 132 -7.16 4.39 7.84
C GLY A 132 -7.66 3.53 6.70
N LEU A 133 -7.87 4.17 5.55
CA LEU A 133 -8.33 3.52 4.33
C LEU A 133 -7.66 4.09 3.08
N ALA A 134 -7.65 3.28 2.03
CA ALA A 134 -7.31 3.72 0.69
C ALA A 134 -8.55 4.25 -0.05
N ILE A 135 -8.42 5.40 -0.71
CA ILE A 135 -9.46 5.99 -1.57
C ILE A 135 -8.89 6.14 -2.99
N PRO A 136 -9.53 5.52 -4.00
CA PRO A 136 -9.04 5.57 -5.36
C PRO A 136 -9.61 6.74 -6.17
N GLY A 137 -8.77 7.41 -6.96
CA GLY A 137 -9.16 8.51 -7.86
C GLY A 137 -10.12 8.13 -8.98
N ARG A 138 -10.30 6.84 -9.26
CA ARG A 138 -11.08 6.37 -10.42
C ARG A 138 -12.56 6.14 -10.19
N TRP A 139 -13.09 6.55 -9.04
CA TRP A 139 -14.52 6.45 -8.76
C TRP A 139 -15.13 7.81 -8.53
N LYS A 140 -16.38 7.97 -8.97
CA LYS A 140 -17.12 9.22 -8.75
C LYS A 140 -17.40 9.46 -7.26
N ARG A 141 -17.66 8.38 -6.52
CA ARG A 141 -17.95 8.40 -5.08
C ARG A 141 -16.78 8.87 -4.21
N SER A 142 -15.55 8.83 -4.72
CA SER A 142 -14.34 9.05 -3.91
C SER A 142 -14.24 10.42 -3.24
N LEU A 143 -14.87 11.46 -3.81
CA LEU A 143 -14.93 12.77 -3.15
C LEU A 143 -15.80 12.74 -1.89
N ARG A 144 -16.91 12.00 -1.92
CA ARG A 144 -17.77 11.79 -0.75
C ARG A 144 -17.07 10.90 0.28
N ASP A 145 -16.37 9.87 -0.17
CA ASP A 145 -15.63 8.99 0.73
C ASP A 145 -14.47 9.76 1.40
N ALA A 146 -13.86 10.74 0.72
CA ALA A 146 -12.88 11.64 1.31
C ALA A 146 -13.48 12.56 2.38
N ASP A 147 -14.67 13.11 2.15
CA ASP A 147 -15.39 13.87 3.19
C ASP A 147 -15.65 13.00 4.43
N ARG A 148 -16.09 11.76 4.21
CA ARG A 148 -16.34 10.83 5.31
C ARG A 148 -15.07 10.51 6.09
N ALA A 149 -13.95 10.32 5.40
CA ALA A 149 -12.66 10.10 6.05
C ALA A 149 -12.20 11.31 6.88
N ILE A 150 -12.48 12.54 6.42
CA ILE A 150 -12.22 13.78 7.17
C ILE A 150 -13.08 13.82 8.46
N GLU A 151 -14.38 13.54 8.36
CA GLU A 151 -15.28 13.50 9.53
C GLU A 151 -14.86 12.42 10.55
N LEU A 152 -14.34 11.31 10.05
CA LEU A 152 -13.77 10.27 10.88
C LEU A 152 -12.41 10.70 11.46
N GLY A 153 -11.64 11.57 10.80
CA GLY A 153 -10.30 11.94 11.26
C GLY A 153 -9.30 10.78 11.12
N VAL A 154 -9.54 9.89 10.17
CA VAL A 154 -8.65 8.75 9.86
C VAL A 154 -7.61 9.13 8.82
N ARG A 155 -6.50 8.39 8.76
CA ARG A 155 -5.51 8.57 7.68
C ARG A 155 -6.07 8.08 6.34
N VAL A 156 -5.71 8.77 5.26
CA VAL A 156 -6.19 8.44 3.89
C VAL A 156 -5.02 8.14 2.98
N ARG A 157 -4.98 6.93 2.40
CA ARG A 157 -4.07 6.57 1.31
C ARG A 157 -4.75 6.89 -0.02
N VAL A 158 -4.23 7.83 -0.81
CA VAL A 158 -4.81 8.16 -2.13
C VAL A 158 -4.08 7.38 -3.21
N VAL A 159 -4.83 6.57 -3.97
CA VAL A 159 -4.33 5.75 -5.09
C VAL A 159 -5.03 6.14 -6.39
N LYS A 160 -4.49 5.76 -7.56
CA LYS A 160 -5.25 5.83 -8.82
C LYS A 160 -6.42 4.83 -8.83
N GLY A 161 -6.20 3.66 -8.23
CA GLY A 161 -7.19 2.58 -8.11
C GLY A 161 -7.07 1.53 -9.21
N GLU A 162 -7.39 0.27 -8.89
CA GLU A 162 -7.37 -0.86 -9.82
C GLU A 162 -8.75 -1.20 -10.38
N TRP A 163 -9.79 -1.04 -9.58
CA TRP A 163 -11.17 -1.38 -9.92
C TRP A 163 -11.87 -0.25 -10.65
N ILE A 164 -12.44 -0.53 -11.82
CA ILE A 164 -13.22 0.44 -12.60
C ILE A 164 -14.54 0.76 -11.87
N ASP A 165 -14.93 2.03 -11.85
CA ASP A 165 -16.29 2.43 -11.49
C ASP A 165 -17.24 1.95 -12.61
N PRO A 166 -18.16 1.01 -12.35
CA PRO A 166 -19.03 0.47 -13.39
C PRO A 166 -19.94 1.53 -14.01
N ASP A 167 -20.30 2.57 -13.25
CA ASP A 167 -21.20 3.63 -13.70
C ASP A 167 -20.43 4.79 -14.36
N HIS A 168 -19.13 4.92 -14.07
CA HIS A 168 -18.28 6.01 -14.56
C HIS A 168 -16.89 5.53 -15.00
N PRO A 169 -16.78 4.66 -16.02
CA PRO A 169 -15.51 4.03 -16.39
C PRO A 169 -14.48 4.99 -16.99
N GLY A 170 -14.92 6.17 -17.46
CA GLY A 170 -14.11 7.15 -18.17
C GLY A 170 -13.46 8.24 -17.31
N ILE A 171 -13.47 8.11 -15.97
CA ILE A 171 -12.81 9.09 -15.09
C ILE A 171 -11.31 9.13 -15.39
N ASP A 172 -10.79 10.33 -15.67
CA ASP A 172 -9.34 10.52 -15.81
C ASP A 172 -8.64 10.24 -14.47
N LEU A 173 -7.68 9.33 -14.49
CA LEU A 173 -7.03 8.84 -13.29
C LEU A 173 -6.21 9.91 -12.56
N ARG A 174 -5.66 10.89 -13.27
CA ARG A 174 -4.86 11.97 -12.66
C ARG A 174 -5.78 13.02 -12.08
N GLU A 175 -6.81 13.44 -12.81
CA GLU A 175 -7.79 14.41 -12.32
C GLU A 175 -8.59 13.87 -11.15
N GLY A 176 -9.01 12.61 -11.19
CA GLY A 176 -9.69 11.98 -10.08
C GLY A 176 -8.80 11.85 -8.84
N TYR A 177 -7.53 11.49 -9.02
CA TYR A 177 -6.53 11.47 -7.95
C TYR A 177 -6.34 12.85 -7.31
N LEU A 178 -6.06 13.88 -8.12
CA LEU A 178 -5.86 15.24 -7.64
C LEU A 178 -7.15 15.85 -7.07
N GLY A 179 -8.31 15.43 -7.55
CA GLY A 179 -9.61 15.80 -6.99
C GLY A 179 -9.74 15.38 -5.53
N ILE A 180 -9.33 14.14 -5.20
CA ILE A 180 -9.28 13.66 -3.81
C ILE A 180 -8.25 14.46 -3.01
N ILE A 181 -7.04 14.67 -3.55
CA ILE A 181 -5.99 15.44 -2.87
C ILE A 181 -6.47 16.84 -2.51
N ARG A 182 -7.07 17.56 -3.46
CA ARG A 182 -7.66 18.89 -3.23
C ARG A 182 -8.78 18.86 -2.19
N ARG A 183 -9.54 17.76 -2.11
CA ARG A 183 -10.60 17.62 -1.10
C ARG A 183 -10.03 17.44 0.31
N LEU A 184 -8.96 16.68 0.44
CA LEU A 184 -8.29 16.36 1.72
C LEU A 184 -7.41 17.51 2.24
N ALA A 185 -6.90 18.36 1.35
CA ALA A 185 -6.00 19.45 1.68
C ALA A 185 -6.59 20.40 2.75
N GLY A 186 -5.84 20.58 3.83
CA GLY A 186 -6.16 21.41 4.99
C GLY A 186 -7.18 20.79 5.96
N LYS A 187 -7.64 19.56 5.69
CA LYS A 187 -8.77 18.95 6.42
C LYS A 187 -8.50 17.53 6.92
N ALA A 188 -7.70 16.76 6.19
CA ALA A 188 -7.41 15.38 6.53
C ALA A 188 -6.38 15.27 7.66
N ALA A 189 -6.51 14.24 8.50
CA ALA A 189 -5.56 13.96 9.57
C ALA A 189 -4.15 13.62 9.04
N PHE A 190 -4.08 12.80 7.99
CA PHE A 190 -2.83 12.40 7.34
C PHE A 190 -3.11 11.83 5.95
N VAL A 191 -2.25 12.12 4.96
CA VAL A 191 -2.40 11.65 3.58
C VAL A 191 -1.20 10.82 3.11
N GLY A 192 -1.45 9.58 2.68
CA GLY A 192 -0.50 8.75 1.94
C GLY A 192 -0.59 9.01 0.45
N VAL A 193 0.44 9.64 -0.14
CA VAL A 193 0.54 9.91 -1.58
C VAL A 193 1.04 8.65 -2.29
N ALA A 194 0.12 7.71 -2.57
CA ALA A 194 0.45 6.41 -3.14
C ALA A 194 0.47 6.42 -4.68
N THR A 195 1.62 6.80 -5.25
CA THR A 195 1.83 6.80 -6.71
C THR A 195 3.31 6.78 -7.09
N HIS A 196 3.64 6.05 -8.17
CA HIS A 196 4.97 6.06 -8.80
C HIS A 196 5.10 7.11 -9.91
N ASP A 197 4.01 7.83 -10.22
CA ASP A 197 3.97 8.88 -11.23
C ASP A 197 4.54 10.19 -10.65
N ALA A 198 5.81 10.47 -10.92
CA ALA A 198 6.55 11.58 -10.30
C ALA A 198 5.89 12.96 -10.49
N PRO A 199 5.45 13.38 -11.70
CA PRO A 199 4.69 14.62 -11.87
C PRO A 199 3.42 14.68 -11.02
N LEU A 200 2.67 13.56 -10.93
CA LEU A 200 1.46 13.50 -10.11
C LEU A 200 1.76 13.58 -8.61
N ALA A 201 2.81 12.87 -8.16
CA ALA A 201 3.26 12.93 -6.77
C ALA A 201 3.65 14.37 -6.38
N ARG A 202 4.45 15.03 -7.23
CA ARG A 202 4.90 16.42 -7.03
C ARG A 202 3.73 17.35 -6.82
N GLU A 203 2.74 17.31 -7.71
CA GLU A 203 1.58 18.19 -7.65
C GLU A 203 0.71 17.89 -6.42
N ALA A 204 0.52 16.61 -6.10
CA ALA A 204 -0.22 16.21 -4.90
C ALA A 204 0.45 16.73 -3.62
N MET A 205 1.75 16.53 -3.48
CA MET A 205 2.52 16.99 -2.32
C MET A 205 2.57 18.52 -2.23
N ARG A 206 2.66 19.23 -3.37
CA ARG A 206 2.58 20.70 -3.40
C ARG A 206 1.28 21.19 -2.78
N ILE A 207 0.14 20.66 -3.23
CA ILE A 207 -1.19 21.02 -2.72
C ILE A 207 -1.32 20.73 -1.22
N LEU A 208 -0.85 19.57 -0.77
CA LEU A 208 -0.92 19.18 0.64
C LEU A 208 -0.01 20.05 1.52
N ALA A 209 1.20 20.35 1.06
CA ALA A 209 2.16 21.19 1.77
C ALA A 209 1.66 22.64 1.90
N GLU A 210 1.14 23.23 0.82
CA GLU A 210 0.56 24.59 0.84
C GLU A 210 -0.62 24.70 1.81
N ALA A 211 -1.39 23.62 1.98
CA ALA A 211 -2.51 23.56 2.90
C ALA A 211 -2.13 23.09 4.32
N GLY A 212 -0.85 22.83 4.60
CA GLY A 212 -0.38 22.36 5.91
C GLY A 212 -0.87 20.96 6.31
N THR A 213 -1.24 20.12 5.34
CA THR A 213 -1.71 18.75 5.60
C THR A 213 -0.53 17.82 5.82
N PRO A 214 -0.50 16.99 6.88
CA PRO A 214 0.54 15.97 7.03
C PRO A 214 0.47 14.91 5.93
N PHE A 215 1.62 14.54 5.35
CA PHE A 215 1.68 13.49 4.33
C PHE A 215 2.98 12.70 4.30
N GLU A 216 2.95 11.55 3.63
CA GLU A 216 4.13 10.78 3.20
C GLU A 216 3.92 10.21 1.80
N GLN A 217 5.00 9.88 1.12
CA GLN A 217 4.95 9.16 -0.15
C GLN A 217 4.78 7.67 0.10
N GLU A 218 4.00 6.99 -0.73
CA GLU A 218 3.83 5.54 -0.62
C GLU A 218 4.07 4.84 -1.96
N PHE A 219 4.82 3.75 -1.92
CA PHE A 219 5.28 3.03 -3.11
C PHE A 219 5.08 1.53 -2.97
N VAL A 220 4.73 0.86 -4.06
CA VAL A 220 4.61 -0.60 -4.11
C VAL A 220 5.94 -1.22 -4.50
N TYR A 221 6.48 -2.09 -3.67
CA TYR A 221 7.59 -2.95 -4.04
C TYR A 221 7.15 -3.94 -5.13
N PRO A 222 7.95 -4.17 -6.20
CA PRO A 222 9.34 -3.74 -6.44
C PRO A 222 9.45 -2.59 -7.46
N LEU A 223 8.41 -1.78 -7.64
CA LEU A 223 8.39 -0.79 -8.73
C LEU A 223 9.40 0.33 -8.46
N PRO A 224 10.04 0.91 -9.49
CA PRO A 224 10.98 2.02 -9.33
C PRO A 224 10.35 3.20 -8.58
N ILE A 225 11.11 3.83 -7.68
CA ILE A 225 10.60 4.90 -6.80
C ILE A 225 11.44 6.18 -6.85
N GLU A 226 12.68 6.13 -7.34
CA GLU A 226 13.69 7.19 -7.24
C GLU A 226 13.27 8.49 -7.92
N ALA A 227 12.51 8.40 -9.01
CA ALA A 227 11.98 9.58 -9.68
C ALA A 227 10.94 10.29 -8.80
N ALA A 228 9.97 9.56 -8.24
CA ALA A 228 8.93 10.14 -7.40
C ALA A 228 9.47 10.54 -6.02
N LEU A 229 10.39 9.76 -5.44
CA LEU A 229 11.03 10.06 -4.16
C LEU A 229 11.77 11.41 -4.19
N ARG A 230 12.48 11.70 -5.29
CA ARG A 230 13.14 13.01 -5.49
C ARG A 230 12.18 14.19 -5.47
N GLU A 231 10.94 14.00 -5.91
CA GLU A 231 9.92 15.05 -5.87
C GLU A 231 9.45 15.36 -4.45
N GLY A 232 9.66 14.45 -3.49
CA GLY A 232 9.28 14.63 -2.09
C GLY A 232 10.30 15.38 -1.27
N ALA A 233 11.58 15.35 -1.66
CA ALA A 233 12.68 15.97 -0.92
C ALA A 233 12.48 17.48 -0.63
N PRO A 234 11.99 18.33 -1.55
CA PRO A 234 11.75 19.75 -1.26
C PRO A 234 10.71 20.01 -0.16
N TYR A 235 9.84 19.04 0.11
CA TYR A 235 8.80 19.13 1.13
C TYR A 235 9.15 18.38 2.42
N GLY A 236 10.34 17.76 2.46
CA GLY A 236 10.69 16.79 3.49
C GLY A 236 9.71 15.62 3.55
N ALA A 237 9.23 15.11 2.41
CA ALA A 237 8.30 13.99 2.45
C ALA A 237 9.00 12.71 2.95
N GLY A 238 8.48 12.10 4.03
CA GLY A 238 8.85 10.72 4.36
C GLY A 238 8.35 9.75 3.29
N ALA A 239 8.86 8.52 3.27
CA ALA A 239 8.37 7.49 2.36
C ALA A 239 8.08 6.16 3.05
N ARG A 240 7.08 5.46 2.50
CA ARG A 240 6.62 4.16 2.92
C ARG A 240 6.63 3.16 1.76
N LEU A 241 7.19 1.99 2.00
CA LEU A 241 7.19 0.87 1.06
C LEU A 241 6.07 -0.12 1.40
N TYR A 242 5.15 -0.31 0.48
CA TYR A 242 4.13 -1.34 0.50
C TYR A 242 4.73 -2.66 0.00
N ILE A 243 4.77 -3.66 0.87
CA ILE A 243 5.45 -4.93 0.69
C ILE A 243 4.39 -6.05 0.72
N PRO A 244 3.93 -6.51 -0.46
CA PRO A 244 3.08 -7.69 -0.57
C PRO A 244 3.89 -8.98 -0.46
N TYR A 245 3.33 -9.98 0.23
CA TYR A 245 3.88 -11.33 0.35
C TYR A 245 2.76 -12.38 0.32
N GLY A 246 3.13 -13.65 0.16
CA GLY A 246 2.19 -14.76 0.07
C GLY A 246 2.25 -15.44 -1.29
N GLU A 247 1.89 -16.73 -1.33
CA GLU A 247 2.00 -17.57 -2.53
C GLU A 247 1.21 -17.02 -3.72
N ALA A 248 0.08 -16.37 -3.46
CA ALA A 248 -0.78 -15.80 -4.50
C ALA A 248 -0.24 -14.51 -5.12
N TRP A 249 0.76 -13.84 -4.50
CA TRP A 249 1.30 -12.58 -4.99
C TRP A 249 2.07 -12.73 -6.31
N LEU A 250 2.94 -13.74 -6.41
CA LEU A 250 3.78 -13.93 -7.60
C LEU A 250 2.95 -14.19 -8.87
N PRO A 251 1.96 -15.10 -8.87
CA PRO A 251 1.05 -15.28 -10.01
C PRO A 251 0.27 -14.01 -10.36
N TYR A 252 -0.19 -13.26 -9.36
CA TYR A 252 -0.91 -12.00 -9.56
C TYR A 252 -0.02 -10.93 -10.23
N SER A 253 1.18 -10.71 -9.70
CA SER A 253 2.11 -9.69 -10.20
C SER A 253 2.55 -9.98 -11.63
N LEU A 254 2.77 -11.26 -11.99
CA LEU A 254 3.06 -11.67 -13.37
C LEU A 254 1.91 -11.37 -14.33
N LYS A 255 0.67 -11.74 -13.96
CA LYS A 255 -0.53 -11.45 -14.77
C LYS A 255 -0.67 -9.96 -15.03
N ARG A 256 -0.39 -9.13 -14.02
CA ARG A 256 -0.46 -7.68 -14.11
C ARG A 256 0.67 -7.10 -14.96
N ALA A 257 1.89 -7.61 -14.81
CA ALA A 257 3.03 -7.21 -15.61
C ALA A 257 2.74 -7.41 -17.10
N ILE A 258 2.26 -8.60 -17.50
CA ILE A 258 1.93 -8.94 -18.90
C ILE A 258 0.92 -7.96 -19.52
N LYS A 259 -0.02 -7.42 -18.74
CA LYS A 259 -1.03 -6.47 -19.20
C LYS A 259 -0.53 -5.02 -19.30
N SER A 260 0.67 -4.71 -18.80
CA SER A 260 1.22 -3.36 -18.73
C SER A 260 2.51 -3.27 -19.56
N PRO A 261 2.47 -2.62 -20.75
CA PRO A 261 3.65 -2.46 -21.60
C PRO A 261 4.83 -1.78 -20.88
N LYS A 262 4.53 -0.81 -20.01
CA LYS A 262 5.54 -0.15 -19.17
C LYS A 262 6.16 -1.14 -18.19
N THR A 263 5.35 -1.91 -17.46
CA THR A 263 5.86 -2.89 -16.48
C THR A 263 6.67 -3.99 -17.18
N LEU A 264 6.25 -4.45 -18.36
CA LEU A 264 7.02 -5.39 -19.19
C LEU A 264 8.36 -4.80 -19.64
N TYR A 265 8.38 -3.54 -20.08
CA TYR A 265 9.62 -2.87 -20.47
C TYR A 265 10.60 -2.78 -19.30
N TRP A 266 10.14 -2.37 -18.12
CA TRP A 266 10.98 -2.31 -16.92
C TRP A 266 11.50 -3.70 -16.54
N LEU A 267 10.62 -4.71 -16.51
CA LEU A 267 10.98 -6.09 -16.21
C LEU A 267 12.02 -6.63 -17.21
N GLY A 268 11.80 -6.44 -18.51
CA GLY A 268 12.72 -6.88 -19.57
C GLY A 268 14.08 -6.19 -19.51
N ARG A 269 14.08 -4.87 -19.28
CA ARG A 269 15.32 -4.08 -19.11
C ARG A 269 16.12 -4.57 -17.90
N ASP A 270 15.46 -4.81 -16.78
CA ASP A 270 16.12 -5.18 -15.53
C ASP A 270 16.59 -6.64 -15.55
N LEU A 271 15.91 -7.54 -16.29
CA LEU A 271 16.39 -8.91 -16.58
C LEU A 271 17.66 -8.93 -17.43
N ILE A 272 17.76 -8.05 -18.44
CA ILE A 272 18.94 -7.94 -19.31
C ILE A 272 20.11 -7.23 -18.58
N GLY A 273 19.79 -6.22 -17.77
CA GLY A 273 20.79 -5.39 -17.08
C GLY A 273 21.27 -5.94 -15.74
N GLY A 274 20.70 -7.05 -15.24
CA GLY A 274 21.11 -7.65 -13.96
C GLY A 274 20.86 -6.78 -12.72
N ARG A 275 20.07 -5.71 -12.85
CA ARG A 275 19.83 -4.76 -11.76
C ARG A 275 19.17 -5.45 -10.56
N ASN A 276 19.73 -5.25 -9.37
CA ASN A 276 19.05 -5.52 -8.12
C ASN A 276 18.16 -4.32 -7.80
N PHE A 277 16.95 -4.53 -7.29
CA PHE A 277 16.17 -3.45 -6.71
C PHE A 277 16.97 -2.92 -5.51
N VAL A 278 17.50 -1.71 -5.64
CA VAL A 278 18.22 -1.04 -4.56
C VAL A 278 17.20 -0.15 -3.86
N LEU A 279 16.99 -0.40 -2.58
CA LEU A 279 16.21 0.50 -1.75
C LEU A 279 16.95 1.84 -1.69
N PRO A 280 16.35 2.94 -2.17
CA PRO A 280 16.99 4.24 -2.06
C PRO A 280 17.04 4.66 -0.60
N SER A 281 18.15 5.27 -0.20
CA SER A 281 18.30 5.88 1.12
C SER A 281 17.56 7.21 1.17
N LEU A 282 16.73 7.40 2.20
CA LEU A 282 16.26 8.72 2.58
C LEU A 282 17.24 9.33 3.58
N ASP A 283 17.72 10.54 3.28
CA ASP A 283 18.60 11.30 4.17
C ASP A 283 17.80 11.75 5.42
N PRO A 284 18.19 11.33 6.64
CA PRO A 284 17.54 11.76 7.88
C PRO A 284 17.48 13.28 8.03
N ALA A 285 18.46 14.02 7.49
CA ALA A 285 18.49 15.48 7.55
C ALA A 285 17.36 16.16 6.75
N GLN A 286 16.72 15.41 5.85
CA GLN A 286 15.64 15.88 4.98
C GLN A 286 14.26 15.39 5.44
N MET A 287 14.18 14.62 6.54
CA MET A 287 12.91 14.06 7.04
C MET A 287 12.35 14.89 8.20
N PRO A 288 11.04 15.18 8.24
CA PRO A 288 10.37 15.72 9.40
C PRO A 288 10.43 14.66 10.51
N ALA A 289 10.48 15.13 11.76
CA ALA A 289 10.32 14.25 12.90
C ALA A 289 9.10 13.34 12.67
N ALA A 290 9.26 12.04 12.93
CA ALA A 290 8.15 11.11 12.77
C ALA A 290 6.94 11.66 13.55
N PRO A 291 5.75 11.77 12.94
CA PRO A 291 4.57 12.05 13.73
C PRO A 291 4.51 10.96 14.79
N VAL A 292 4.57 11.39 16.05
CA VAL A 292 4.35 10.49 17.18
C VAL A 292 3.00 9.84 16.91
N ALA A 293 2.97 8.51 16.85
CA ALA A 293 1.71 7.81 16.92
C ALA A 293 1.10 8.19 18.28
N ASN A 294 0.19 9.17 18.25
CA ASN A 294 -0.90 9.19 19.21
C ASN A 294 -1.84 8.11 18.68
#